data_AF-A0AAV1GRJ0-F1
#
_entry.id   AF-A0AAV1GRJ0-F1
#
_cell.length_a   1.000
_cell.length_b   1.000
_cell.length_c   1.000
_cell.angle_alpha   90.00
_cell.angle_beta   90.00
_cell.angle_gamma   90.00
#
_symmetry.space_group_name_H-M   'P 1'
#
loop_
_entity.id
_entity.type
_entity.pdbx_description
1 polymer ?
#
loop_
_entity_poly.entity_id
_entity_poly.type
_entity_poly.pdbx_seq_one_letter_code
_entity_poly.pdbx_strand_id
1 'polypeptide(L)'
;MQEGYNKAKNCRGDGMLKKMRAIITEHVRDNENMFQRAGDAMMEKLWDLEREVLQTITKTMQESIQLSLKTDHQSLPDVQTKLDKMKKCVEELKKRRDEKTTSVCAEQPGPSTAQN
;
A
#
# COMPACT_ATOMS: atom_id res chain seq x y z
N MET A 1 -31.24 15.86 28.82
CA MET A 1 -31.23 14.74 29.79
C MET A 1 -31.11 15.17 31.25
N GLN A 2 -30.06 15.89 31.66
CA GLN A 2 -29.85 16.24 33.07
C GLN A 2 -31.01 17.02 33.70
N GLU A 3 -31.60 17.95 32.95
CA GLU A 3 -32.78 18.72 33.40
C GLU A 3 -34.01 17.84 33.67
N GLY A 4 -34.31 16.88 32.79
CA GLY A 4 -35.40 15.93 32.99
C GLY A 4 -35.22 15.07 34.25
N TYR A 5 -33.98 14.64 34.53
CA TYR A 5 -33.66 13.92 35.77
C TYR A 5 -33.78 14.82 37.01
N ASN A 6 -33.33 16.07 36.92
CA ASN A 6 -33.46 17.04 38.02
C ASN A 6 -34.93 17.32 38.35
N LYS A 7 -35.79 17.46 37.33
CA LYS A 7 -37.24 17.63 37.51
C LYS A 7 -37.88 16.37 38.09
N ALA A 8 -37.55 15.19 37.58
CA ALA A 8 -38.09 13.92 38.07
C ALA A 8 -37.69 13.62 39.53
N LYS A 9 -36.48 13.98 39.96
CA LYS A 9 -35.99 13.81 41.34
C LYS A 9 -36.88 14.50 42.39
N ASN A 10 -37.58 15.55 42.00
CA ASN A 10 -38.45 16.31 42.92
C ASN A 10 -39.83 15.68 43.13
N CYS A 11 -40.19 14.64 42.37
CA CYS A 11 -41.45 13.91 42.56
C CYS A 11 -41.48 13.19 43.92
N ARG A 12 -42.58 13.34 44.65
CA ARG A 12 -42.82 12.70 45.96
C ARG A 12 -44.29 12.28 46.11
N GLY A 13 -44.55 11.39 47.06
CA GLY A 13 -45.89 10.91 47.42
C GLY A 13 -46.46 9.85 46.48
N ASP A 14 -47.75 9.56 46.62
CA ASP A 14 -48.41 8.52 45.85
C ASP A 14 -48.37 8.79 44.34
N GLY A 15 -48.10 7.74 43.59
CA GLY A 15 -47.94 7.80 42.14
C GLY A 15 -46.64 8.49 41.69
N MET A 16 -45.64 8.71 42.56
CA MET A 16 -44.39 9.39 42.16
C MET A 16 -43.72 8.74 40.96
N LEU A 17 -43.71 7.41 40.86
CA LEU A 17 -43.08 6.69 39.73
C LEU A 17 -43.77 7.01 38.40
N LYS A 18 -45.10 7.17 38.40
CA LYS A 18 -45.86 7.56 37.22
C LYS A 18 -45.55 9.00 36.81
N LYS A 19 -45.42 9.91 37.78
CA LYS A 19 -45.03 11.32 37.55
C LYS A 19 -43.59 11.42 37.02
N MET A 20 -42.65 10.69 37.62
CA MET A 20 -41.25 10.61 37.17
C MET A 20 -41.16 10.11 35.72
N ARG A 21 -41.89 9.03 35.39
CA ARG A 21 -41.95 8.51 34.02
C ARG A 21 -42.48 9.56 33.04
N ALA A 22 -43.56 10.26 33.38
CA ALA A 22 -44.14 11.28 32.51
C ALA A 22 -43.14 12.40 32.21
N ILE A 23 -42.47 12.93 33.25
CA ILE A 23 -41.47 14.00 33.12
C ILE A 23 -40.29 13.57 32.25
N ILE A 24 -39.78 12.35 32.44
CA ILE A 24 -38.66 11.85 31.63
C ILE A 24 -39.10 11.65 30.18
N THR A 25 -40.28 11.06 29.95
CA THR A 25 -40.81 10.86 28.59
C THR A 25 -41.05 12.17 27.86
N GLU A 26 -41.62 13.17 28.54
CA GLU A 26 -41.82 14.51 27.99
C GLU A 26 -40.47 15.17 27.66
N HIS A 27 -39.52 15.16 28.60
CA HIS A 27 -38.18 15.69 28.37
C HIS A 27 -37.50 15.04 27.15
N VAL A 28 -37.62 13.73 27.00
CA VAL A 28 -37.05 12.99 25.86
C VAL A 28 -37.72 13.39 24.55
N ARG A 29 -39.06 13.53 24.53
CA ARG A 29 -39.81 13.97 23.34
C ARG A 29 -39.46 15.39 22.93
N ASP A 30 -39.39 16.31 23.89
CA ASP A 30 -39.05 17.72 23.63
C ASP A 30 -37.59 17.88 23.16
N ASN A 31 -36.75 16.88 23.42
CA ASN A 31 -35.36 16.82 23.00
C ASN A 31 -35.12 15.73 21.96
N GLU A 32 -36.07 15.52 21.03
CA GLU A 32 -35.98 14.49 19.98
C GLU A 32 -34.65 14.52 19.22
N ASN A 33 -34.11 15.73 18.99
CA ASN A 33 -32.85 15.94 18.28
C ASN A 33 -31.59 15.55 19.07
N MET A 34 -31.68 15.20 20.36
CA MET A 34 -30.49 14.86 21.17
C MET A 34 -29.83 13.57 20.70
N PHE A 35 -30.61 12.60 20.23
CA PHE A 35 -30.08 11.34 19.69
C PHE A 35 -29.46 11.56 18.32
N GLN A 36 -30.11 12.37 17.47
CA GLN A 36 -29.56 12.72 16.17
C GLN A 36 -28.21 13.43 16.33
N ARG A 37 -28.13 14.47 17.18
CA ARG A 37 -26.88 15.18 17.46
C ARG A 37 -25.78 14.27 18.01
N ALA A 38 -26.14 13.32 18.88
CA ALA A 38 -25.18 12.34 19.39
C ALA A 38 -24.69 11.40 18.28
N GLY A 39 -25.59 10.98 17.38
CA GLY A 39 -25.24 10.21 16.19
C GLY A 39 -24.33 10.97 15.25
N ASP A 40 -24.66 12.22 14.93
CA ASP A 40 -23.88 13.09 14.06
C ASP A 40 -22.47 13.30 14.62
N ALA A 41 -22.36 13.60 15.93
CA ALA A 41 -21.07 13.77 16.60
C ALA A 41 -20.25 12.47 16.63
N MET A 42 -20.91 11.31 16.74
CA MET A 42 -20.23 10.01 16.66
C MET A 42 -19.72 9.73 15.25
N MET A 43 -20.50 10.08 14.21
CA MET A 43 -20.11 9.94 12.82
C MET A 43 -18.94 10.87 12.46
N GLU A 44 -18.96 12.11 12.92
CA GLU A 44 -17.85 13.05 12.75
C GLU A 44 -16.54 12.48 13.31
N LYS A 45 -16.58 11.95 14.55
CA LYS A 45 -15.42 11.29 15.17
C LYS A 45 -14.93 10.06 14.40
N LEU A 46 -15.85 9.30 13.79
CA LEU A 46 -15.49 8.14 12.98
C LEU A 46 -14.77 8.57 11.69
N TRP A 47 -15.23 9.64 11.03
CA TRP A 47 -14.56 10.18 9.85
C TRP A 47 -13.19 10.78 10.15
N ASP A 48 -13.05 11.44 11.31
CA ASP A 48 -11.75 11.94 11.76
C ASP A 48 -10.78 10.79 12.03
N LEU A 49 -11.24 9.74 12.71
CA LEU A 49 -10.44 8.55 12.96
C LEU A 49 -10.03 7.85 11.66
N GLU A 50 -10.93 7.70 10.70
CA GLU A 50 -10.63 7.12 9.39
C GLU A 50 -9.53 7.92 8.68
N ARG A 51 -9.64 9.25 8.70
CA ARG A 51 -8.64 10.15 8.11
C ARG A 51 -7.28 10.01 8.77
N GLU A 52 -7.23 9.98 10.10
CA GLU A 52 -5.98 9.83 10.87
C GLU A 52 -5.30 8.49 10.57
N VAL A 53 -6.07 7.40 10.51
CA VAL A 53 -5.57 6.06 10.16
C VAL A 53 -5.00 6.06 8.75
N LEU A 54 -5.73 6.59 7.77
CA LEU A 54 -5.26 6.66 6.39
C LEU A 54 -3.98 7.49 6.28
N GLN A 55 -3.94 8.66 6.90
CA GLN A 55 -2.75 9.52 6.90
C GLN A 55 -1.54 8.82 7.52
N THR A 56 -1.76 8.12 8.64
CA THR A 56 -0.69 7.38 9.35
C THR A 56 -0.15 6.25 8.50
N ILE A 57 -1.02 5.45 7.88
CA ILE A 57 -0.62 4.35 6.99
C ILE A 57 0.15 4.90 5.80
N THR A 58 -0.38 5.90 5.09
CA THR A 58 0.27 6.48 3.91
C THR A 58 1.66 7.02 4.25
N LYS A 59 1.79 7.79 5.33
CA LYS A 59 3.06 8.34 5.77
C LYS A 59 4.06 7.23 6.12
N THR A 60 3.63 6.24 6.90
CA THR A 60 4.49 5.13 7.33
C THR A 60 4.96 4.29 6.16
N MET A 61 4.09 3.99 5.19
CA MET A 61 4.45 3.26 3.99
C MET A 61 5.45 4.05 3.14
N GLN A 62 5.23 5.36 2.97
CA GLN A 62 6.15 6.21 2.21
C GLN A 62 7.54 6.28 2.87
N GLU A 63 7.59 6.46 4.19
CA GLU A 63 8.83 6.45 4.96
C GLU A 63 9.56 5.09 4.87
N SER A 64 8.81 3.99 4.96
CA SER A 64 9.35 2.62 4.83
C SER A 64 9.94 2.35 3.44
N ILE A 65 9.24 2.79 2.38
CA ILE A 65 9.74 2.68 1.00
C ILE A 65 11.00 3.53 0.83
N GLN A 66 10.99 4.78 1.31
CA GLN A 66 12.17 5.64 1.25
C GLN A 66 13.36 5.03 1.99
N LEU A 67 13.14 4.45 3.18
CA LEU A 67 14.20 3.79 3.94
C LEU A 67 14.70 2.52 3.24
N SER A 68 13.82 1.72 2.65
CA SER A 68 14.19 0.50 1.92
C SER A 68 14.95 0.79 0.63
N LEU A 69 14.64 1.92 -0.01
CA LEU A 69 15.31 2.38 -1.25
C LEU A 69 16.53 3.24 -0.97
N LYS A 70 16.75 3.71 0.26
CA LYS A 70 18.02 4.29 0.69
C LYS A 70 19.06 3.17 0.73
N THR A 71 19.61 2.86 -0.43
CA THR A 71 20.97 2.36 -0.53
C THR A 71 21.88 3.48 -0.05
N ASP A 72 22.81 3.16 0.86
CA ASP A 72 23.71 4.09 1.57
C ASP A 72 24.61 4.94 0.67
N HIS A 73 24.09 5.73 -0.27
CA HIS A 73 24.86 6.48 -1.28
C HIS A 73 26.01 5.69 -1.94
N GLN A 74 26.05 4.37 -1.78
CA GLN A 74 26.91 3.47 -2.49
C GLN A 74 26.29 3.50 -3.86
N SER A 75 26.84 4.39 -4.69
CA SER A 75 26.71 4.39 -6.13
C SER A 75 26.49 2.95 -6.53
N LEU A 76 25.33 2.67 -7.15
CA LEU A 76 25.14 1.39 -7.81
C LEU A 76 26.45 1.10 -8.53
N PRO A 77 27.10 -0.04 -8.27
CA PRO A 77 28.45 -0.27 -8.76
C PRO A 77 28.43 -0.03 -10.26
N ASP A 78 29.33 0.83 -10.75
CA ASP A 78 29.42 1.12 -12.18
C ASP A 78 29.80 -0.17 -12.91
N VAL A 79 28.79 -0.86 -13.40
CA VAL A 79 28.91 -2.13 -14.12
C VAL A 79 29.10 -1.91 -15.61
N GLN A 80 29.16 -0.66 -16.10
CA GLN A 80 29.28 -0.35 -17.53
C GLN A 80 30.53 -1.00 -18.12
N THR A 81 31.66 -0.89 -17.43
CA THR A 81 32.92 -1.52 -17.85
C THR A 81 32.81 -3.06 -17.91
N LYS A 82 32.10 -3.69 -16.97
CA LYS A 82 31.88 -5.15 -16.97
C LYS A 82 30.95 -5.56 -18.11
N LEU A 83 29.91 -4.77 -18.37
CA LEU A 83 28.94 -4.98 -19.44
C LEU A 83 29.60 -4.90 -20.81
N ASP A 84 30.45 -3.90 -21.04
CA ASP A 84 31.14 -3.70 -22.32
C ASP A 84 32.16 -4.81 -22.59
N LYS A 85 32.89 -5.26 -21.56
CA LYS A 85 33.75 -6.45 -21.65
C LYS A 85 32.95 -7.70 -22.03
N MET A 86 31.79 -7.92 -21.40
CA MET A 86 30.94 -9.08 -21.70
C MET A 86 30.42 -9.03 -23.14
N LYS A 87 29.95 -7.87 -23.61
CA LYS A 87 29.51 -7.67 -25.00
C LYS A 87 30.63 -7.98 -25.98
N LYS A 88 31.85 -7.49 -25.74
CA LYS A 88 33.01 -7.77 -26.58
C LYS A 88 33.32 -9.27 -26.65
N CYS A 89 33.32 -9.98 -25.51
CA CYS A 89 33.51 -11.43 -25.49
C CYS A 89 32.44 -12.18 -26.29
N VAL A 90 31.16 -11.77 -26.19
CA VAL A 90 30.07 -12.39 -26.95
C VAL A 90 30.28 -12.22 -28.46
N GLU A 91 30.66 -11.02 -28.91
CA GLU A 91 30.94 -10.77 -30.33
C GLU A 91 32.17 -11.55 -30.83
N GLU A 92 33.23 -11.65 -30.03
CA GLU A 92 34.40 -12.48 -30.37
C GLU A 92 34.05 -13.98 -30.47
N LEU A 93 33.17 -14.48 -29.59
CA LEU A 93 32.71 -15.87 -29.64
C LEU A 93 31.81 -16.16 -30.85
N LYS A 94 30.96 -15.20 -31.25
CA LYS A 94 30.16 -15.31 -32.48
C LYS A 94 31.09 -15.37 -33.70
N LYS A 95 32.03 -14.44 -33.81
CA LYS A 95 33.00 -14.39 -34.91
C LYS A 95 33.79 -15.70 -35.05
N ARG A 96 34.28 -16.25 -33.93
CA ARG A 96 35.00 -17.54 -33.94
C ARG A 96 34.13 -18.72 -34.35
N ARG A 97 32.83 -18.69 -34.03
CA ARG A 97 31.88 -19.73 -34.45
C ARG A 97 31.68 -19.67 -35.96
N ASP A 98 31.53 -18.47 -36.50
CA ASP A 98 31.31 -18.24 -37.94
C ASP A 98 32.57 -18.59 -38.75
N GLU A 99 33.77 -18.26 -38.26
CA GLU A 99 35.06 -18.63 -38.88
C GLU A 99 35.32 -20.14 -38.85
N LYS A 100 34.97 -20.82 -37.75
CA LYS A 100 35.13 -22.28 -37.61
C LYS A 100 34.20 -23.06 -38.55
N THR A 101 33.03 -22.51 -38.90
CA THR A 101 32.14 -23.11 -39.91
C THR A 101 32.66 -22.94 -41.34
N THR A 102 33.46 -21.92 -41.65
CA THR A 102 34.00 -21.70 -43.00
C THR A 102 35.25 -22.56 -43.28
N SER A 103 36.06 -22.86 -42.26
CA SER A 103 37.32 -23.62 -42.43
C SER A 103 37.13 -25.13 -42.65
N VAL A 104 35.98 -25.71 -42.32
CA VAL A 104 35.76 -27.17 -42.40
C VAL A 104 35.44 -27.65 -43.83
N CYS A 105 35.10 -26.76 -44.77
CA CYS A 105 34.70 -27.15 -46.13
C CYS A 105 35.84 -27.22 -47.16
N ALA A 106 37.11 -26.95 -46.81
CA ALA A 106 38.15 -26.67 -47.80
C ALA A 106 39.15 -27.80 -48.13
N GLU A 107 39.08 -29.00 -47.54
CA GLU A 107 40.06 -30.06 -47.85
C GLU A 107 39.42 -31.42 -48.15
N GLN A 108 39.13 -31.66 -49.43
CA GLN A 108 39.11 -33.00 -50.03
C GLN A 108 40.05 -32.95 -51.25
N PRO A 109 41.17 -33.70 -51.27
CA PRO A 109 42.03 -33.81 -52.45
C PRO A 109 41.38 -34.75 -53.48
N GLY A 110 41.24 -34.27 -54.72
CA GLY A 110 40.69 -35.06 -55.83
C GLY A 110 41.65 -36.17 -56.32
N PRO A 111 41.12 -37.27 -56.87
CA PRO A 111 41.95 -38.38 -57.34
C PRO A 111 42.66 -38.04 -58.66
N SER A 112 43.97 -38.24 -58.66
CA SER A 112 44.88 -38.12 -59.80
C SER A 112 44.57 -39.19 -60.85
N THR A 113 44.32 -38.76 -62.09
CA THR A 113 44.23 -39.63 -63.26
C THR A 113 45.63 -39.85 -63.83
N ALA A 114 46.02 -41.11 -64.02
CA ALA A 114 47.20 -41.49 -64.79
C ALA A 114 46.75 -42.37 -65.97
N GLN A 115 47.01 -41.90 -67.19
CA GLN A 115 46.92 -42.65 -68.44
C GLN A 115 48.28 -43.31 -68.73
N ASN A 116 48.28 -44.63 -68.92
CA ASN A 116 48.75 -45.32 -70.13
C ASN A 116 48.53 -46.83 -70.00
#